data_AF-A0AAE3GTU9-F1
#
_entry.id   AF-A0AAE3GTU9-F1
#
_cell.length_a   1.000
_cell.length_b   1.000
_cell.length_c   1.000
_cell.angle_alpha   90.00
_cell.angle_beta   90.00
_cell.angle_gamma   90.00
#
_symmetry.space_group_name_H-M   'P 1'
#
loop_
_entity.id
_entity.type
_entity.pdbx_description
1 polymer ?
#
loop_
_entity_poly.entity_id
_entity_poly.type
_entity_poly.pdbx_seq_one_letter_code
_entity_poly.pdbx_strand_id
1 'polypeptide(L)'
;MSGFSLVYTSTRGTGTTLVRNAIIQGINFQFNTGHGFYRTHNNPSGVVTNLHSTGLTPDIIEIEISHDILAFLSTGGSLPQPNPSFTGPLERNITVNSYQIGYRVVQTKFNTISVSTYFLIP
;
A
#
# COMPACT_ATOMS: atom_id res chain seq x y z
N MET A 1 5.88 -22.48 0.59
CA MET A 1 5.71 -21.03 0.38
C MET A 1 7.08 -20.39 0.51
N SER A 2 7.69 -19.98 -0.60
CA SER A 2 9.04 -19.38 -0.59
C SER A 2 9.02 -18.05 0.16
N GLY A 3 10.02 -17.83 1.02
CA GLY A 3 10.14 -16.72 1.96
C GLY A 3 10.22 -15.36 1.30
N PHE A 4 9.06 -14.75 1.07
CA PHE A 4 8.93 -13.34 0.77
C PHE A 4 9.03 -12.57 2.09
N SER A 5 10.18 -11.95 2.32
CA SER A 5 10.39 -11.07 3.47
C SER A 5 10.54 -9.65 2.97
N LEU A 6 9.72 -8.75 3.49
CA LEU A 6 9.79 -7.34 3.19
C LEU A 6 10.90 -6.73 4.04
N VAL A 7 12.03 -6.39 3.40
CA VAL A 7 13.17 -5.78 4.09
C VAL A 7 13.02 -4.27 4.01
N TYR A 8 12.63 -3.67 5.13
CA TYR A 8 12.58 -2.21 5.25
C TYR A 8 13.99 -1.64 5.26
N THR A 9 14.26 -0.75 4.31
CA THR A 9 15.57 -0.09 4.16
C THR A 9 15.65 1.22 4.92
N SER A 10 14.50 1.87 5.14
CA SER A 10 14.42 3.09 5.93
C SER A 10 12.99 3.39 6.38
N THR A 11 12.89 4.16 7.44
CA THR A 11 11.64 4.76 7.92
C THR A 11 11.87 6.24 8.16
N ARG A 12 10.89 7.08 7.82
CA ARG A 12 10.88 8.52 8.15
C ARG A 12 9.54 8.91 8.77
N GLY A 13 9.55 9.87 9.69
CA GLY A 13 8.35 10.27 10.43
C GLY A 13 7.87 9.20 11.41
N THR A 14 6.75 9.48 12.09
CA THR A 14 6.14 8.61 13.11
C THR A 14 4.62 8.75 13.10
N GLY A 15 3.90 7.76 13.62
CA GLY A 15 2.44 7.77 13.72
C GLY A 15 1.79 8.12 12.38
N THR A 16 0.93 9.15 12.36
CA THR A 16 0.18 9.60 11.18
C THR A 16 1.03 10.19 10.05
N THR A 17 2.34 10.34 10.24
CA THR A 17 3.30 10.83 9.23
C THR A 17 4.33 9.80 8.82
N LEU A 18 4.24 8.58 9.35
CA LEU A 18 5.18 7.50 9.07
C LEU A 18 5.21 7.17 7.57
N VAL A 19 6.41 7.11 7.00
CA VAL A 19 6.65 6.55 5.68
C VAL A 19 7.72 5.50 5.80
N ARG A 20 7.47 4.33 5.21
CA ARG A 20 8.38 3.18 5.24
C ARG A 20 8.82 2.88 3.82
N ASN A 21 10.10 2.63 3.63
CA ASN A 21 10.64 2.21 2.35
C ASN A 21 11.19 0.79 2.48
N ALA A 22 10.97 -0.02 1.46
CA ALA A 22 11.45 -1.38 1.38
C ALA A 22 11.95 -1.70 -0.03
N ILE A 23 12.78 -2.72 -0.13
CA ILE A 23 13.20 -3.28 -1.43
C ILE A 23 12.66 -4.70 -1.53
N ILE A 24 11.98 -4.99 -2.62
CA ILE A 24 11.35 -6.28 -2.87
C ILE A 24 11.65 -6.70 -4.31
N GLN A 25 12.38 -7.80 -4.49
CA GLN A 25 12.79 -8.28 -5.83
C GLN A 25 13.45 -7.18 -6.69
N GLY A 26 14.24 -6.31 -6.04
CA GLY A 26 14.90 -5.18 -6.68
C GLY A 26 14.01 -3.95 -6.91
N ILE A 27 12.70 -4.00 -6.64
CA ILE A 27 11.77 -2.87 -6.75
C ILE A 27 11.74 -2.09 -5.43
N ASN A 28 11.80 -0.76 -5.52
CA ASN A 28 11.65 0.11 -4.36
C ASN A 28 10.17 0.35 -4.07
N PHE A 29 9.73 -0.04 -2.87
CA PHE A 29 8.40 0.26 -2.37
C PHE A 29 8.48 1.40 -1.35
N GLN A 30 7.57 2.36 -1.48
CA GLN A 30 7.32 3.40 -0.49
C GLN A 30 5.88 3.29 -0.01
N PHE A 31 5.71 3.06 1.29
CA PHE A 31 4.41 2.99 1.94
C PHE A 31 4.20 4.25 2.78
N ASN A 32 3.14 5.00 2.49
CA ASN A 32 2.68 6.08 3.36
C ASN A 32 1.89 5.51 4.55
N THR A 33 2.53 4.66 5.35
CA THR A 33 1.96 3.92 6.49
C THR A 33 1.23 4.82 7.47
N GLY A 34 1.73 6.03 7.70
CA GLY A 34 1.12 7.01 8.57
C GLY A 34 -0.22 7.50 8.05
N HIS A 35 -0.34 7.67 6.73
CA HIS A 35 -1.62 7.96 6.12
C HIS A 35 -2.51 6.72 6.16
N GLY A 36 -2.04 5.58 5.65
CA GLY A 36 -2.88 4.39 5.49
C GLY A 36 -3.32 3.73 6.80
N PHE A 37 -2.39 3.48 7.72
CA PHE A 37 -2.67 2.70 8.92
C PHE A 37 -3.06 3.54 10.14
N TYR A 38 -2.34 4.63 10.37
CA TYR A 38 -2.47 5.41 11.61
C TYR A 38 -3.54 6.52 11.55
N ARG A 39 -4.18 6.74 10.40
CA ARG A 39 -5.31 7.67 10.26
C ARG A 39 -6.60 6.91 10.02
N THR A 40 -7.69 7.42 10.57
CA THR A 40 -9.04 6.99 10.22
C THR A 40 -9.38 7.42 8.79
N HIS A 41 -10.06 6.56 8.05
CA HIS A 41 -10.55 6.84 6.71
C HIS A 41 -12.08 6.86 6.70
N ASN A 42 -12.68 7.64 5.80
CA ASN A 42 -14.10 7.52 5.52
C ASN A 42 -14.27 6.76 4.22
N ASN A 43 -15.12 5.74 4.21
CA ASN A 43 -15.55 5.16 2.95
C ASN A 43 -16.46 6.16 2.18
N PRO A 44 -16.80 5.89 0.90
CA PRO A 44 -17.70 6.76 0.14
C PRO A 44 -19.09 6.97 0.77
N SER A 45 -19.53 6.07 1.65
CA SER A 45 -20.77 6.16 2.42
C SER A 45 -20.65 6.93 3.75
N GLY A 46 -19.47 7.49 4.05
CA GLY A 46 -19.21 8.25 5.28
C GLY A 46 -18.92 7.40 6.52
N VAL A 47 -18.80 6.09 6.39
CA VAL A 47 -18.44 5.20 7.51
C VAL A 47 -16.96 5.36 7.81
N VAL A 48 -16.65 5.72 9.05
CA VAL A 48 -15.29 5.80 9.56
C VAL A 48 -14.73 4.39 9.71
N THR A 49 -13.64 4.09 9.00
CA THR A 49 -12.89 2.85 9.14
C THR A 49 -11.51 3.13 9.72
N ASN A 50 -11.01 2.21 10.53
CA ASN A 50 -9.73 2.35 11.22
C ASN A 50 -8.95 1.04 11.20
N LEU A 51 -7.86 0.98 10.42
CA LEU A 51 -7.01 -0.21 10.37
C LEU A 51 -6.33 -0.50 11.71
N HIS A 52 -6.06 0.53 12.52
CA HIS A 52 -5.48 0.35 13.85
C HIS A 52 -6.41 -0.39 14.83
N SER A 53 -7.72 -0.42 14.55
CA SER A 53 -8.67 -1.23 15.34
C SER A 53 -8.72 -2.70 14.91
N THR A 54 -8.10 -3.04 13.77
CA THR A 54 -7.91 -4.43 13.37
C THR A 54 -6.67 -4.97 14.08
N GLY A 55 -6.66 -6.25 14.47
CA GLY A 55 -5.46 -6.88 15.01
C GLY A 55 -4.31 -7.05 13.99
N LEU A 56 -4.42 -6.44 12.81
CA LEU A 56 -3.40 -6.44 11.77
C LEU A 56 -2.29 -5.46 12.11
N THR A 57 -1.09 -5.73 11.61
CA THR A 57 0.03 -4.80 11.64
C THR A 57 0.26 -4.18 10.27
N PRO A 58 0.91 -3.00 10.18
CA PRO A 58 1.34 -2.46 8.90
C PRO A 58 2.17 -3.45 8.09
N ASP A 59 3.03 -4.24 8.73
CA ASP A 59 3.91 -5.22 8.08
C ASP A 59 3.10 -6.26 7.30
N ILE A 60 2.09 -6.85 7.94
CA ILE A 60 1.24 -7.87 7.31
C ILE A 60 0.49 -7.29 6.12
N ILE A 61 -0.07 -6.09 6.27
CA ILE A 61 -0.81 -5.43 5.18
C ILE A 61 0.13 -5.07 4.02
N GLU A 62 1.29 -4.49 4.32
CA GLU A 62 2.26 -4.03 3.32
C GLU A 62 2.89 -5.21 2.56
N ILE A 63 3.08 -6.36 3.20
CA ILE A 63 3.49 -7.62 2.55
C ILE A 63 2.43 -8.04 1.52
N GLU A 64 1.16 -8.14 1.91
CA GLU A 64 0.10 -8.61 1.00
C GLU A 64 -0.20 -7.61 -0.13
N ILE A 65 -0.13 -6.30 0.15
CA ILE A 65 -0.20 -5.27 -0.91
C ILE A 65 0.95 -5.46 -1.91
N SER A 66 2.16 -5.73 -1.42
CA SER A 66 3.31 -5.95 -2.30
C SER A 66 3.13 -7.20 -3.16
N HIS A 67 2.63 -8.30 -2.59
CA HIS A 67 2.30 -9.52 -3.34
C HIS A 67 1.31 -9.23 -4.47
N ASP A 68 0.20 -8.55 -4.18
CA ASP A 68 -0.83 -8.27 -5.18
C ASP A 68 -0.31 -7.34 -6.30
N ILE A 69 0.46 -6.31 -5.95
CA ILE A 69 1.08 -5.43 -6.95
C ILE A 69 2.02 -6.21 -7.86
N LEU A 70 2.90 -7.05 -7.31
CA LEU A 70 3.84 -7.84 -8.11
C LEU A 70 3.10 -8.86 -8.99
N ALA A 71 2.06 -9.50 -8.47
CA ALA A 71 1.21 -10.40 -9.25
C ALA A 71 0.55 -9.65 -10.43
N PHE A 72 -0.06 -8.48 -10.17
CA PHE A 72 -0.66 -7.64 -11.21
C PHE A 72 0.34 -7.26 -12.30
N LEU A 73 1.54 -6.80 -11.91
CA LEU A 73 2.61 -6.47 -12.85
C LEU A 73 3.09 -7.69 -13.64
N SER A 74 3.19 -8.87 -13.01
CA SER A 74 3.62 -10.11 -13.68
C SER A 74 2.65 -10.57 -14.77
N THR A 75 1.37 -10.19 -14.65
CA THR A 75 0.33 -10.47 -15.66
C THR A 75 0.24 -9.43 -16.78
N GLY A 76 1.19 -8.48 -16.83
CA GLY A 76 1.21 -7.40 -17.83
C GLY A 76 0.45 -6.14 -17.41
N GLY A 77 -0.01 -6.07 -16.15
CA GLY A 77 -0.58 -4.85 -15.59
C GLY A 77 0.42 -3.70 -15.56
N SER A 78 -0.07 -2.47 -15.64
CA SER A 78 0.75 -1.26 -15.55
C SER A 78 0.21 -0.31 -14.48
N LEU A 79 1.12 0.39 -13.80
CA LEU A 79 0.78 1.38 -12.78
C LEU A 79 0.78 2.78 -13.40
N PRO A 80 -0.18 3.64 -13.02
CA PRO A 80 -0.19 5.01 -13.49
C PRO A 80 1.03 5.77 -12.94
N GLN A 81 1.59 6.63 -13.78
CA GLN A 81 2.75 7.46 -13.47
C GLN A 81 2.34 8.92 -13.37
N PRO A 82 2.75 9.66 -12.32
CA PRO A 82 2.51 11.09 -12.23
C PRO A 82 3.14 11.85 -13.41
N ASN A 83 2.30 12.36 -14.31
CA ASN A 83 2.65 13.17 -15.47
C ASN A 83 1.51 14.19 -15.72
N PRO A 84 1.63 15.13 -16.68
CA PRO A 84 0.58 16.13 -16.93
C PRO A 84 -0.82 15.56 -17.27
N SER A 85 -0.91 14.30 -17.69
CA SER A 85 -2.16 13.59 -18.00
C SER A 85 -2.59 12.63 -16.88
N PHE A 86 -2.01 12.74 -15.69
CA PHE A 86 -2.31 11.86 -14.56
C PHE A 86 -3.74 12.08 -14.05
N THR A 87 -4.58 11.06 -14.16
CA THR A 87 -5.98 11.09 -13.73
C THR A 87 -6.19 10.57 -12.30
N GLY A 88 -5.18 9.94 -11.71
CA GLY A 88 -5.24 9.41 -10.35
C GLY A 88 -4.44 8.11 -10.16
N PRO A 89 -4.29 7.67 -8.90
CA PRO A 89 -3.67 6.40 -8.58
C PRO A 89 -4.55 5.23 -9.06
N LEU A 90 -3.92 4.08 -9.28
CA LEU A 90 -4.66 2.83 -9.46
C LEU A 90 -5.18 2.39 -8.09
N GLU A 91 -6.48 2.13 -8.00
CA GLU A 91 -7.11 1.55 -6.81
C GLU A 91 -7.25 0.04 -6.98
N ARG A 92 -6.88 -0.71 -5.95
CA ARG A 92 -7.01 -2.18 -5.90
C ARG A 92 -7.42 -2.62 -4.51
N ASN A 93 -8.01 -3.80 -4.43
CA ASN A 93 -8.49 -4.39 -3.18
C ASN A 93 -7.88 -5.77 -2.98
N ILE A 94 -7.51 -6.09 -1.75
CA ILE A 94 -7.00 -7.40 -1.34
C ILE A 94 -7.69 -7.87 -0.08
N THR A 95 -7.60 -9.17 0.18
CA THR A 95 -8.01 -9.75 1.46
C THR A 95 -6.78 -10.01 2.31
N VAL A 96 -6.74 -9.46 3.52
CA VAL A 96 -5.69 -9.71 4.51
C VAL A 96 -6.34 -10.32 5.75
N ASN A 97 -6.06 -11.60 5.99
CA ASN A 97 -6.84 -12.43 6.91
C ASN A 97 -8.34 -12.40 6.55
N SER A 98 -9.20 -11.88 7.44
CA SER A 98 -10.65 -11.75 7.21
C SER A 98 -11.08 -10.33 6.82
N TYR A 99 -10.13 -9.41 6.58
CA TYR A 99 -10.42 -8.01 6.29
C TYR A 99 -10.18 -7.68 4.83
N GLN A 100 -11.09 -6.90 4.23
CA GLN A 100 -10.90 -6.32 2.90
C GLN A 100 -10.12 -5.02 3.02
N ILE A 101 -8.99 -4.92 2.31
CA ILE A 101 -8.12 -3.74 2.32
C ILE A 101 -8.09 -3.14 0.92
N GLY A 102 -8.50 -1.88 0.80
CA GLY A 102 -8.32 -1.08 -0.39
C GLY A 102 -6.99 -0.33 -0.32
N TYR A 103 -6.32 -0.16 -1.45
CA TYR A 103 -5.09 0.63 -1.52
C TYR A 103 -4.95 1.38 -2.84
N ARG A 104 -4.17 2.47 -2.78
CA ARG A 104 -3.92 3.38 -3.91
C ARG A 104 -2.46 3.39 -4.27
N VAL A 105 -2.12 3.02 -5.50
CA VAL A 105 -0.75 2.82 -5.94
C VAL A 105 -0.43 3.60 -7.22
N VAL A 106 0.80 4.13 -7.28
CA VAL A 106 1.40 4.75 -8.46
C VAL A 106 2.83 4.28 -8.63
N GLN A 107 3.35 4.38 -9.84
CA GLN A 107 4.79 4.29 -10.09
C GLN A 107 5.36 5.71 -10.19
N THR A 108 6.18 6.12 -9.22
CA THR A 108 6.69 7.50 -9.15
C THR A 108 7.95 7.70 -10.00
N LYS A 109 8.73 6.64 -10.21
CA LYS A 109 9.95 6.62 -11.02
C LYS A 109 10.17 5.22 -11.60
N PHE A 110 11.16 5.07 -12.46
CA PHE A 110 11.62 3.74 -12.87
C PHE A 110 11.90 2.89 -11.61
N ASN A 111 11.26 1.72 -11.54
CA ASN A 111 11.44 0.77 -10.46
C ASN A 111 11.12 1.29 -9.03
N THR A 112 10.27 2.32 -8.92
CA THR A 112 9.79 2.86 -7.64
C THR A 112 8.27 2.90 -7.61
N ILE A 113 7.69 2.11 -6.71
CA ILE A 113 6.26 1.99 -6.48
C ILE A 113 5.92 2.71 -5.17
N SER A 114 4.91 3.59 -5.21
CA SER A 114 4.42 4.28 -4.03
C SER A 114 2.97 3.88 -3.75
N VAL A 115 2.76 3.31 -2.56
CA VAL A 115 1.44 3.07 -1.99
C VAL A 115 1.08 4.33 -1.20
N SER A 116 0.26 5.15 -1.83
CA SER A 116 -0.07 6.51 -1.37
C SER A 116 -0.99 6.51 -0.14
N THR A 117 -1.87 5.52 -0.04
CA THR A 117 -2.68 5.19 1.14
C THR A 117 -3.21 3.76 1.01
N TYR A 118 -3.68 3.19 2.11
CA TYR A 118 -4.44 1.95 2.19
C TYR A 118 -5.42 2.04 3.37
N PHE A 119 -6.57 1.37 3.27
CA PHE A 119 -7.68 1.56 4.19
C PHE A 119 -8.55 0.31 4.28
N LEU A 120 -9.24 0.16 5.40
CA LEU A 120 -10.21 -0.90 5.58
C LEU A 120 -11.46 -0.62 4.73
N ILE A 121 -11.89 -1.62 3.97
CA ILE A 121 -13.18 -1.65 3.28
C ILE A 121 -14.16 -2.36 4.24
N PRO A 122 -15.25 -1.70 4.65
CA PRO A 122 -16.22 -2.28 5.59
C PRO A 122 -17.10 -3.36 4.96
#